data_AF-A0A2N5YN48-F1
#
_entry.id   AF-A0A2N5YN48-F1
#
_cell.length_a   1.000
_cell.length_b   1.000
_cell.length_c   1.000
_cell.angle_alpha   90.00
_cell.angle_beta   90.00
_cell.angle_gamma   90.00
#
_symmetry.space_group_name_H-M   'P 1'
#
loop_
_entity.id
_entity.type
_entity.pdbx_description
1 polymer ?
#
loop_
_entity_poly.entity_id
_entity_poly.type
_entity_poly.pdbx_seq_one_letter_code
_entity_poly.pdbx_strand_id
1 'polypeptide(L)' 'KLSDFYKDQKLSLFEKEDALVLCSGNDIIWLPGMRLDDRFKVCKNTKKIIKLVWQDKS' A
#
# COMPACT_ATOMS: atom_id res chain seq x y z
N LYS A 1 10.26 6.61 -16.84
CA LYS A 1 11.39 6.87 -15.91
C LYS A 1 10.93 6.45 -14.52
N LEU A 2 11.21 5.20 -14.13
CA LEU A 2 10.78 4.58 -12.86
C LEU A 2 11.62 5.04 -11.65
N SER A 3 12.72 5.75 -11.92
CA SER A 3 13.76 6.12 -10.96
C SER A 3 13.34 7.23 -9.99
N ASP A 4 12.31 8.01 -10.31
CA ASP A 4 11.90 9.16 -9.50
C ASP A 4 10.79 8.82 -8.49
N PHE A 5 10.06 7.71 -8.67
CA PHE A 5 9.00 7.29 -7.75
C PHE A 5 9.53 6.56 -6.50
N TYR A 6 10.74 6.00 -6.59
CA TYR A 6 11.42 5.33 -5.47
C TYR A 6 12.10 6.29 -4.49
N LYS A 7 12.16 7.60 -4.78
CA LYS A 7 12.91 8.57 -3.95
C LYS A 7 12.17 9.05 -2.70
N ASP A 8 10.84 9.01 -2.66
CA ASP A 8 10.08 9.72 -1.61
C ASP A 8 9.52 8.86 -0.47
N GLN A 9 9.59 7.53 -0.56
CA GLN A 9 9.17 6.68 0.56
C GLN A 9 10.38 6.06 1.24
N LYS A 10 10.91 6.82 2.22
CA LYS A 10 11.74 6.35 3.34
C LYS A 10 10.98 5.30 4.17
N LEU A 11 10.69 4.15 3.58
CA LEU A 11 10.41 2.95 4.34
C LEU A 11 11.77 2.29 4.56
N SER A 12 12.18 2.27 5.83
CA SER A 12 13.47 1.72 6.24
C SER A 12 13.60 0.30 5.68
N LEU A 13 14.77 -0.01 5.10
CA LEU A 13 15.04 -1.32 4.48
C LEU A 13 14.72 -2.50 5.41
N PHE A 14 14.80 -2.28 6.72
CA PHE A 14 14.52 -3.25 7.77
C PHE A 14 13.03 -3.56 7.97
N GLU A 15 12.12 -2.61 7.74
CA GLU A 15 10.68 -2.88 7.80
C GLU A 15 10.18 -3.60 6.53
N LYS A 16 10.92 -3.49 5.42
CA LYS A 16 10.53 -4.07 4.12
C LYS A 16 10.73 -5.58 4.00
N GLU A 17 11.58 -6.19 4.83
CA GLU A 17 11.83 -7.65 4.72
C GLU A 17 10.65 -8.49 5.25
N ASP A 18 9.92 -8.00 6.26
CA ASP A 18 8.74 -8.68 6.81
C ASP A 18 7.40 -7.98 6.50
N ALA A 19 7.40 -6.73 6.05
CA ALA A 19 6.16 -6.03 5.73
C ALA A 19 5.52 -6.57 4.46
N LEU A 20 4.32 -7.15 4.59
CA LEU A 20 3.45 -7.39 3.46
C LEU A 20 3.02 -6.04 2.86
N VAL A 21 3.04 -5.98 1.53
CA VAL A 21 2.62 -4.80 0.78
C VAL A 21 1.66 -5.24 -0.32
N LEU A 22 0.56 -4.52 -0.45
CA LEU A 22 -0.36 -4.67 -1.58
C LEU A 22 -0.04 -3.60 -2.62
N CYS A 23 0.24 -4.06 -3.84
CA CYS A 23 0.56 -3.20 -4.97
C CYS A 23 -0.41 -3.44 -6.13
N SER A 24 -0.72 -2.38 -6.87
CA SER A 24 -1.34 -2.45 -8.19
C SER A 24 -0.30 -2.04 -9.22
N GLY A 25 0.30 -3.04 -9.88
CA GLY A 25 1.43 -2.82 -10.77
C GLY A 25 2.62 -2.25 -9.99
N ASN A 26 3.00 -1.01 -10.29
CA ASN A 26 4.13 -0.33 -9.65
C ASN A 26 3.73 0.58 -8.48
N ASP A 27 2.42 0.75 -8.24
CA ASP A 27 1.91 1.59 -7.16
C ASP A 27 1.59 0.77 -5.92
N ILE A 28 2.08 1.22 -4.76
CA ILE A 28 1.71 0.64 -3.46
C ILE A 28 0.34 1.21 -3.07
N ILE A 29 -0.62 0.32 -2.81
CA ILE A 29 -1.98 0.66 -2.41
C ILE A 29 -2.14 0.60 -0.90
N TRP A 30 -1.65 -0.47 -0.27
CA TRP A 30 -1.94 -0.76 1.12
C TRP A 30 -0.77 -1.50 1.78
N LEU A 31 -0.46 -1.12 3.00
CA LEU A 31 0.42 -1.84 3.91
C LEU A 31 -0.46 -2.46 5.00
N PRO A 32 -0.82 -3.76 4.91
CA PRO A 32 -1.52 -4.46 5.98
C PRO A 32 -0.89 -4.22 7.35
N GLY A 33 -1.71 -3.87 8.34
CA GLY A 33 -1.24 -3.55 9.69
C GLY A 33 -0.65 -2.14 9.89
N MET A 34 -0.42 -1.36 8.82
CA MET A 34 0.16 -0.01 8.92
C MET A 34 -0.78 1.07 8.39
N ARG A 35 -0.89 1.22 7.05
CA ARG A 35 -1.64 2.33 6.43
C ARG A 35 -2.07 2.03 5.01
N LEU A 36 -3.17 2.66 4.58
CA LEU A 36 -3.61 2.74 3.19
C LEU A 36 -2.98 3.97 2.51
N ASP A 37 -2.62 3.88 1.24
CA ASP A 37 -2.19 5.03 0.43
C ASP A 37 -3.40 5.95 0.15
N ASP A 38 -3.23 7.25 0.39
CA ASP A 38 -4.30 8.25 0.30
C ASP A 38 -4.94 8.32 -1.10
N ARG A 39 -4.20 7.97 -2.16
CA ARG A 39 -4.70 7.96 -3.54
C ARG A 39 -5.79 6.90 -3.75
N PHE A 40 -5.79 5.86 -2.93
CA PHE A 40 -6.72 4.72 -3.01
C PHE A 40 -7.78 4.76 -1.91
N LYS A 41 -7.83 5.83 -1.12
CA LYS A 41 -8.84 6.01 -0.07
C LYS A 41 -10.24 6.17 -0.66
N VAL A 42 -11.21 5.48 -0.07
CA VAL A 42 -12.62 5.63 -0.43
C VAL A 42 -13.08 7.06 -0.13
N CYS A 43 -13.63 7.74 -1.13
CA CYS A 43 -14.18 9.08 -1.00
C CYS A 43 -15.68 9.07 -1.33
N LYS A 44 -16.37 10.19 -1.07
CA LYS A 44 -17.81 10.31 -1.32
C LYS A 44 -18.21 10.06 -2.78
N ASN A 45 -17.27 10.19 -3.72
CA ASN A 45 -17.50 9.97 -5.15
C ASN A 45 -17.11 8.55 -5.62
N THR A 46 -16.67 7.67 -4.72
CA THR A 46 -16.27 6.31 -5.07
C THR A 46 -17.51 5.45 -5.36
N LYS A 47 -17.64 4.97 -6.60
CA LYS A 47 -18.77 4.14 -7.05
C LYS A 47 -18.58 2.64 -6.84
N LYS A 48 -17.32 2.18 -6.78
CA LYS A 48 -16.97 0.77 -6.63
C LYS A 48 -15.87 0.66 -5.57
N ILE A 49 -16.08 -0.22 -4.63
CA ILE A 49 -15.15 -0.46 -3.51
C ILE A 49 -14.71 -1.91 -3.57
N ILE A 50 -13.41 -2.14 -3.39
CA ILE A 50 -12.86 -3.48 -3.19
C ILE A 50 -12.53 -3.58 -1.71
N LYS A 51 -13.13 -4.58 -1.04
CA LYS A 51 -12.82 -4.88 0.35
C LYS A 51 -11.73 -5.93 0.40
N LEU A 52 -10.62 -5.58 1.04
CA LEU A 52 -9.49 -6.47 1.25
C LEU A 52 -9.33 -6.68 2.75
N VAL A 53 -9.11 -7.92 3.15
CA VAL A 53 -8.88 -8.28 4.55
C VAL A 53 -7.61 -9.11 4.58
N TRP A 54 -6.67 -8.65 5.40
CA TRP A 54 -5.47 -9.40 5.72
C TRP A 54 -5.66 -10.00 7.11
N GLN A 55 -5.38 -11.29 7.24
CA GLN A 55 -5.44 -12.02 8.50
C GLN A 55 -4.07 -12.64 8.72
N ASP A 56 -3.40 -12.21 9.79
CA ASP A 56 -2.23 -12.91 10.28
C ASP A 56 -2.67 -14.26 10.84
N LYS A 57 -2.04 -15.35 10.39
CA LYS A 57 -2.26 -16.69 10.93
C LYS A 57 -1.23 -16.92 12.03
N SER A 58 -1.47 -16.33 13.19
CA SER A 58 -0.80 -16.72 14.44
C SER A 58 -1.39 -18.02 14.97
#